data_AF-A0A970FZF1-F1
#
_entry.id   AF-A0A970FZF1-F1
#
_cell.length_a   1.000
_cell.length_b   1.000
_cell.length_c   1.000
_cell.angle_alpha   90.00
_cell.angle_beta   90.00
_cell.angle_gamma   90.00
#
_symmetry.space_group_name_H-M   'P 1'
#
loop_
_entity.id
_entity.type
_entity.pdbx_description
1 polymer ?
#
loop_
_entity_poly.entity_id
_entity_poly.type
_entity_poly.pdbx_seq_one_letter_code
_entity_poly.pdbx_strand_id
1 'polypeptide(L)' 'MPIKFTRDQEAAITNRGGALLVSAAAGSGKTKVLVERLLAR' A
#
# COMPACT_ATOMS: atom_id res chain seq x y z
N MET A 1 5.23 -17.32 6.04
CA MET A 1 4.17 -17.10 5.03
C MET A 1 4.41 -15.75 4.38
N PRO A 2 4.41 -15.63 3.04
CA PRO A 2 4.37 -14.32 2.41
C PRO A 2 3.09 -13.59 2.86
N ILE A 3 3.22 -12.32 3.23
CA ILE A 3 2.07 -11.49 3.56
C ILE A 3 1.27 -11.29 2.28
N LYS A 4 -0.02 -11.64 2.31
CA LYS A 4 -0.95 -11.38 1.21
C LYS A 4 -1.60 -10.02 1.44
N PHE A 5 -1.40 -9.09 0.51
CA PHE A 5 -2.05 -7.78 0.55
C PHE A 5 -3.50 -7.88 0.07
N THR A 6 -4.34 -6.96 0.51
CA THR A 6 -5.66 -6.78 -0.11
C THR A 6 -5.52 -6.12 -1.47
N ARG A 7 -6.55 -6.20 -2.31
CA ARG A 7 -6.56 -5.56 -3.62
C ARG A 7 -6.31 -4.04 -3.52
N ASP A 8 -6.89 -3.38 -2.54
CA ASP A 8 -6.70 -1.93 -2.32
C ASP A 8 -5.27 -1.60 -1.89
N GLN A 9 -4.66 -2.46 -1.07
CA GLN A 9 -3.27 -2.31 -0.66
C GLN A 9 -2.31 -2.51 -1.85
N GLU A 10 -2.54 -3.54 -2.68
CA GLU A 10 -1.76 -3.78 -3.90
C GLU A 10 -1.87 -2.61 -4.88
N ALA A 11 -3.08 -2.07 -5.08
CA ALA A 11 -3.30 -0.89 -5.91
C ALA A 11 -2.53 0.32 -5.38
N ALA A 12 -2.54 0.56 -4.06
CA ALA A 12 -1.78 1.64 -3.45
C ALA A 12 -0.26 1.44 -3.54
N ILE A 13 0.21 0.19 -3.43
CA ILE A 13 1.64 -0.17 -3.54
C ILE A 13 2.14 0.02 -4.96
N THR A 14 1.35 -0.31 -5.98
CA THR A 14 1.79 -0.37 -7.39
C THR A 14 1.53 0.91 -8.18
N ASN A 15 0.68 1.82 -7.71
CA ASN A 15 0.41 3.08 -8.40
C ASN A 15 1.67 3.98 -8.47
N ARG A 16 2.02 4.45 -9.68
CA ARG A 16 3.16 5.36 -9.96
C ARG A 16 2.77 6.61 -10.76
N GLY A 17 1.47 6.85 -10.99
CA GLY A 17 0.98 7.88 -11.92
C GLY A 17 0.98 9.32 -11.41
N GLY A 18 1.59 9.58 -10.25
CA GLY A 18 1.59 10.89 -9.60
C GLY A 18 1.32 10.83 -8.10
N ALA A 19 0.87 11.95 -7.53
CA ALA A 19 0.47 12.02 -6.13
C ALA A 19 -0.72 11.08 -5.88
N LEU A 20 -0.66 10.30 -4.79
CA LEU A 20 -1.73 9.39 -4.38
C LEU A 20 -2.16 9.72 -2.94
N LEU A 21 -3.47 9.93 -2.75
CA LEU A 21 -4.10 9.97 -1.44
C LEU A 21 -4.71 8.61 -1.13
N VAL A 22 -4.39 8.04 0.04
CA VAL A 22 -4.94 6.76 0.51
C VAL A 22 -5.65 6.99 1.85
N SER A 23 -6.98 6.85 1.85
CA SER A 23 -7.81 6.89 3.06
C SER A 23 -8.01 5.48 3.60
N ALA A 24 -7.62 5.23 4.85
CA ALA A 24 -7.80 3.91 5.46
C ALA A 24 -8.00 3.97 6.98
N ALA A 25 -8.87 3.10 7.50
CA ALA A 25 -9.22 3.00 8.91
C ALA A 25 -8.01 2.71 9.82
N ALA A 26 -8.14 2.94 11.13
CA ALA A 26 -7.13 2.52 12.10
C ALA A 26 -6.91 0.99 12.03
N GLY A 27 -5.66 0.54 12.18
CA GLY A 27 -5.31 -0.89 12.09
C GLY A 27 -5.26 -1.49 10.68
N SER A 28 -5.59 -0.74 9.61
CA SER A 28 -5.61 -1.25 8.23
C SER A 28 -4.24 -1.53 7.59
N GLY A 29 -3.14 -1.33 8.32
CA GLY A 29 -1.78 -1.56 7.82
C GLY A 29 -1.18 -0.43 6.97
N LYS A 30 -1.67 0.82 7.09
CA LYS A 30 -1.19 2.00 6.34
C LYS A 30 0.34 2.12 6.23
N THR A 31 1.04 1.92 7.35
CA THR A 31 2.51 2.00 7.39
C THR A 31 3.16 0.89 6.57
N LYS A 32 2.64 -0.34 6.66
CA LYS A 32 3.15 -1.46 5.87
C LYS A 32 2.96 -1.22 4.38
N VAL A 33 1.78 -0.74 3.97
CA VAL A 33 1.48 -0.35 2.59
C VAL A 33 2.45 0.71 2.09
N LEU A 34 2.71 1.75 2.90
CA LEU A 34 3.66 2.81 2.54
C LEU A 34 5.10 2.29 2.40
N VAL A 35 5.56 1.45 3.33
CA VAL A 35 6.91 0.84 3.26
C VAL A 35 7.06 -0.02 2.01
N GLU A 36 6.09 -0.88 1.73
CA GLU A 36 6.12 -1.75 0.55
C GLU A 36 6.06 -0.93 -0.74
N ARG A 37 5.27 0.15 -0.80
CA ARG A 37 5.27 1.09 -1.94
C ARG A 37 6.65 1.69 -2.19
N LEU A 38 7.38 2.07 -1.14
CA LEU A 38 8.71 2.68 -1.26
C LEU A 38 9.79 1.67 -1.67
N LEU A 39 9.63 0.40 -1.29
CA LEU A 39 10.62 -0.65 -1.55
C LEU A 39 10.33 -1.47 -2.81
N ALA A 40 9.07 -1.51 -3.27
CA ALA A 40 8.68 -2.07 -4.55
C ALA A 40 9.20 -1.17 -5.67
N ARG A 41 10.30 -1.58 -6.30
CA ARG A 41 10.90 -0.90 -7.45
C ARG A 41 9.97 -0.92 -8.65
#